data_AF-A0A7C5CBP1-F1
#
_entry.id   AF-A0A7C5CBP1-F1
#
_cell.length_a   1.000
_cell.length_b   1.000
_cell.length_c   1.000
_cell.angle_alpha   90.00
_cell.angle_beta   90.00
_cell.angle_gamma   90.00
#
_symmetry.space_group_name_H-M   'P 1'
#
loop_
_entity.id
_entity.type
_entity.pdbx_description
1 polymer ?
#
loop_
_entity_poly.entity_id
_entity_poly.type
_entity_poly.pdbx_seq_one_letter_code
_entity_poly.pdbx_strand_id
1 'polypeptide(L)' 'GWGLVRASSNTPNLVVVCESPESEDELRAIFADLDAVIRTEPEVGEYDQTLLA' A
#
# COMPACT_ATOMS: atom_id res chain seq x y z
N GLY A 1 -6.70 11.43 -2.64
CA GLY A 1 -5.82 10.64 -3.53
C GLY A 1 -6.44 9.29 -3.91
N TRP A 2 -5.64 8.36 -4.42
CA TRP A 2 -6.03 6.99 -4.78
C TRP A 2 -4.98 5.97 -4.32
N GLY A 3 -5.37 4.70 -4.24
CA GLY A 3 -4.43 3.62 -3.97
C GLY A 3 -4.86 2.30 -4.63
N LEU A 4 -3.88 1.46 -4.94
CA LEU A 4 -4.01 0.19 -5.64
C LEU A 4 -3.19 -0.87 -4.90
N VAL A 5 -3.83 -1.99 -4.59
CA VAL A 5 -3.18 -3.19 -4.06
C VAL A 5 -3.34 -4.31 -5.07
N ARG A 6 -2.25 -5.00 -5.41
CA ARG A 6 -2.29 -6.17 -6.27
C ARG A 6 -1.28 -7.22 -5.82
N ALA A 7 -1.50 -8.47 -6.20
CA ALA A 7 -0.45 -9.48 -6.14
C ALA A 7 0.65 -9.17 -7.18
N SER A 8 1.90 -9.37 -6.79
CA SER A 8 3.02 -9.40 -7.74
C SER A 8 2.88 -10.62 -8.64
N SER A 9 3.18 -10.45 -9.94
CA SER A 9 3.17 -11.54 -10.91
C SER A 9 4.51 -12.28 -11.01
N ASN A 10 5.54 -11.74 -10.34
CA ASN A 10 6.93 -12.22 -10.44
C ASN A 10 7.46 -12.78 -9.12
N THR A 11 6.90 -12.35 -7.99
CA THR A 11 7.34 -12.69 -6.64
C THR A 11 6.12 -12.98 -5.75
N PRO A 12 6.23 -13.80 -4.70
CA PRO A 12 5.16 -14.02 -3.74
C PRO A 12 5.06 -12.80 -2.79
N ASN A 13 4.73 -11.64 -3.35
CA ASN A 13 4.66 -10.37 -2.62
C ASN A 13 3.44 -9.53 -3.07
N LEU A 14 3.00 -8.61 -2.22
CA LEU A 14 2.01 -7.59 -2.57
C LEU A 14 2.70 -6.35 -3.14
N VAL A 15 2.04 -5.71 -4.09
CA VAL A 15 2.44 -4.42 -4.65
C VAL A 15 1.36 -3.42 -4.26
N VAL A 16 1.76 -2.43 -3.47
CA VAL A 16 0.90 -1.34 -3.01
C VAL A 16 1.42 -0.04 -3.63
N VAL A 17 0.52 0.69 -4.29
CA VAL A 17 0.81 2.00 -4.90
C VAL A 17 -0.25 2.97 -4.41
N CYS A 18 0.14 4.18 -4.04
CA CYS A 18 -0.79 5.25 -3.71
C CYS A 18 -0.25 6.59 -4.22
N GLU A 19 -1.16 7.50 -4.51
CA GLU A 19 -0.84 8.84 -5.00
C GLU A 19 -1.86 9.84 -4.48
N SER A 20 -1.40 11.04 -4.15
CA SER A 20 -2.24 12.18 -3.81
C SER A 20 -1.81 13.41 -4.63
N PRO A 21 -2.77 14.13 -5.23
CA PRO A 21 -2.50 15.43 -5.85
C PRO A 21 -2.51 16.59 -4.84
N GLU A 22 -2.96 16.38 -3.60
CA GLU A 22 -3.15 17.45 -2.61
C GLU A 22 -1.94 17.63 -1.70
N SER A 23 -1.42 16.55 -1.12
CA SER A 23 -0.29 16.61 -0.20
C SER A 23 0.34 15.24 0.08
N GLU A 24 1.58 15.25 0.55
CA GLU A 24 2.27 14.06 1.04
C GLU A 24 1.61 13.50 2.31
N ASP A 25 1.02 14.36 3.15
CA ASP A 25 0.28 13.93 4.34
C ASP A 25 -0.97 13.12 3.96
N GLU A 26 -1.69 13.53 2.91
CA GLU A 26 -2.83 12.77 2.38
C GLU A 26 -2.35 11.42 1.79
N LEU A 27 -1.22 11.40 1.08
CA LEU A 27 -0.61 10.16 0.58
C LEU A 27 -0.30 9.18 1.72
N ARG A 28 0.31 9.67 2.81
CA ARG A 28 0.62 8.88 4.01
C ARG A 28 -0.63 8.36 4.70
N ALA A 29 -1.71 9.15 4.76
CA ALA A 29 -2.98 8.73 5.32
C ALA A 29 -3.62 7.60 4.49
N ILE A 30 -3.66 7.75 3.15
CA ILE A 30 -4.19 6.72 2.25
C ILE A 30 -3.40 5.41 2.38
N PHE A 31 -2.07 5.52 2.50
CA PHE A 31 -1.22 4.35 2.72
C PHE A 31 -1.54 3.65 4.04
N ALA A 32 -1.66 4.40 5.13
CA ALA A 32 -1.98 3.85 6.46
C ALA A 32 -3.35 3.15 6.48
N ASP A 33 -4.35 3.72 5.80
CA ASP A 33 -5.67 3.11 5.69
C ASP A 33 -5.63 1.78 4.92
N LEU A 34 -4.85 1.70 3.84
CA LEU A 34 -4.65 0.45 3.09
C LEU A 34 -3.89 -0.60 3.90
N ASP A 35 -2.81 -0.21 4.58
CA ASP A 35 -2.06 -1.13 5.45
C ASP A 35 -2.94 -1.69 6.56
N ALA A 36 -3.77 -0.86 7.19
CA ALA A 36 -4.71 -1.30 8.22
C ALA A 36 -5.67 -2.38 7.71
N VAL A 37 -6.15 -2.28 6.47
CA VAL A 37 -6.98 -3.33 5.83
C VAL A 37 -6.15 -4.58 5.52
N ILE A 38 -4.95 -4.44 4.96
CA ILE A 38 -4.10 -5.60 4.64
C ILE A 38 -3.76 -6.40 5.91
N ARG A 39 -3.49 -5.70 7.02
CA ARG A 39 -3.15 -6.30 8.31
C ARG A 39 -4.31 -7.02 9.00
N THR A 40 -5.54 -6.93 8.48
CA THR A 40 -6.63 -7.78 8.99
C THR A 40 -6.47 -9.25 8.56
N GLU A 41 -5.67 -9.52 7.53
CA GLU A 41 -5.42 -10.87 7.02
C GLU A 41 -4.09 -11.41 7.57
N PRO A 42 -4.11 -12.33 8.55
CA PRO A 42 -2.91 -12.80 9.25
C PRO A 42 -1.96 -13.65 8.37
N GLU A 43 -2.44 -14.13 7.23
CA GLU A 43 -1.64 -14.87 6.25
C GLU A 43 -0.76 -13.95 5.40
N VAL A 44 -1.06 -12.65 5.36
CA VAL A 44 -0.26 -11.67 4.65
C VAL A 44 0.94 -11.28 5.51
N GLY A 45 2.12 -11.76 5.11
CA GLY A 45 3.39 -11.38 5.72
C GLY A 45 3.82 -9.95 5.38
N GLU A 46 5.08 -9.64 5.68
CA GLU A 46 5.67 -8.37 5.25
C GLU A 46 5.67 -8.27 3.72
N TYR A 47 5.33 -7.09 3.21
CA TYR A 47 5.33 -6.79 1.78
C TYR A 47 6.23 -5.58 1.47
N ASP A 48 6.75 -5.51 0.25
CA ASP A 48 7.71 -4.46 -0.11
C ASP A 48 6.98 -3.11 -0.23
N GLN A 49 7.25 -2.22 0.73
CA GLN A 49 6.68 -0.89 0.80
C GLN A 49 7.71 0.13 0.28
N THR A 50 7.52 0.57 -0.97
CA THR A 50 8.16 1.81 -1.41
C THR A 50 7.12 2.90 -1.35
N LEU A 51 7.11 3.67 -0.25
CA LEU A 51 6.52 5.01 -0.29
C LEU A 51 7.37 5.79 -1.32
N LEU A 52 6.90 5.81 -2.56
CA LEU A 52 7.36 6.78 -3.55
C LEU A 52 6.85 8.12 -3.04
N ALA A 53 7.68 8.76 -2.20
CA ALA A 53 7.55 10.17 -1.88
C ALA A 53 7.77 11.00 -3.15
#